data_AF-A0AAP0PGM3-F1
#
_entry.id   AF-A0AAP0PGM3-F1
#
_cell.length_a   1.000
_cell.length_b   1.000
_cell.length_c   1.000
_cell.angle_alpha   90.00
_cell.angle_beta   90.00
_cell.angle_gamma   90.00
#
_symmetry.space_group_name_H-M   'P 1'
#
loop_
_entity.id
_entity.type
_entity.pdbx_description
1 polymer ?
#
loop_
_entity_poly.entity_id
_entity_poly.type
_entity_poly.pdbx_seq_one_letter_code
_entity_poly.pdbx_strand_id
1 'polypeptide(L)'
;MLLANCLFRMGAAAILLSNCRSHHHCSKYQVIHTVCTHKGNNDKCFNCVYQEEDDNGCIGVSLSKDLMVVAGEDLKEYFTTMDA
;
A
#
# COMPACT_ATOMS: atom_id res chain seq x y z
N MET A 1 1.77 -20.21 -1.04
CA MET A 1 1.85 -18.83 -1.60
C MET A 1 0.60 -18.38 -2.36
N LEU A 2 -0.61 -18.57 -1.82
CA LEU A 2 -1.84 -18.05 -2.45
C LEU A 2 -2.32 -16.75 -1.78
N LEU A 3 -2.32 -16.69 -0.45
CA LEU A 3 -2.87 -15.55 0.28
C LEU A 3 -2.08 -14.25 0.04
N ALA A 4 -0.74 -14.27 0.13
CA ALA A 4 0.09 -13.10 -0.22
C ALA A 4 -0.09 -12.69 -1.69
N ASN A 5 -0.10 -13.65 -2.62
CA ASN A 5 -0.33 -13.38 -4.04
C ASN A 5 -1.71 -12.75 -4.30
N CYS A 6 -2.76 -13.21 -3.61
CA CYS A 6 -4.09 -12.64 -3.71
C CYS A 6 -4.17 -11.26 -3.06
N LEU A 7 -3.55 -11.06 -1.88
CA LEU A 7 -3.50 -9.77 -1.18
C LEU A 7 -2.79 -8.69 -2.01
N PHE A 8 -1.70 -9.03 -2.69
CA PHE A 8 -0.93 -8.06 -3.49
C PHE A 8 -1.37 -7.96 -4.96
N ARG A 9 -2.10 -8.94 -5.53
CA ARG A 9 -2.58 -8.86 -6.93
C ARG A 9 -4.05 -8.43 -7.08
N MET A 10 -4.92 -8.68 -6.11
CA MET A 10 -6.33 -8.28 -6.23
C MET A 10 -6.50 -6.81 -5.85
N GLY A 11 -6.23 -5.92 -6.80
CA GLY A 11 -6.46 -4.47 -6.59
C GLY A 11 -5.59 -3.53 -7.41
N ALA A 12 -4.70 -4.02 -8.27
CA ALA A 12 -3.82 -3.15 -9.05
C ALA A 12 -4.58 -2.42 -10.16
N ALA A 13 -4.53 -1.09 -10.15
CA ALA A 13 -4.99 -0.24 -11.24
C ALA A 13 -3.81 0.57 -11.79
N ALA A 14 -3.69 0.65 -13.12
CA ALA A 14 -2.75 1.56 -13.76
C ALA A 14 -3.47 2.88 -14.07
N ILE A 15 -3.03 3.97 -13.46
CA ILE A 15 -3.58 5.32 -13.66
C ILE A 15 -2.51 6.19 -14.31
N LEU A 16 -2.81 6.75 -15.48
CA LEU A 16 -1.95 7.73 -16.14
C LEU A 16 -2.29 9.13 -15.64
N LEU A 17 -1.34 9.79 -14.99
CA LEU A 17 -1.48 11.17 -14.55
C LEU A 17 -0.86 12.11 -15.60
N SER A 18 -1.55 13.21 -15.92
CA SER A 18 -1.07 14.23 -16.84
C SER A 18 -1.41 15.62 -16.32
N ASN A 19 -0.47 16.56 -16.45
CA ASN A 19 -0.68 17.98 -16.17
C ASN A 19 -1.11 18.78 -17.41
N CYS A 20 -1.34 18.10 -18.55
CA CYS A 20 -1.75 18.75 -19.79
C CYS A 20 -3.22 19.19 -19.72
N ARG A 21 -3.45 20.50 -19.68
CA ARG A 21 -4.81 21.07 -19.55
C ARG A 21 -5.77 20.67 -20.66
N SER A 22 -5.28 20.40 -21.87
CA SER A 22 -6.14 19.98 -23.00
C SER A 22 -6.80 18.62 -22.77
N HIS A 23 -6.22 17.76 -21.92
CA HIS A 23 -6.78 16.44 -21.60
C HIS A 23 -7.88 16.49 -20.53
N HIS A 24 -8.13 17.65 -19.89
CA HIS A 24 -9.09 17.79 -18.79
C HIS A 24 -10.53 17.37 -19.19
N HIS A 25 -10.94 17.64 -20.43
CA HIS A 25 -12.29 17.27 -20.89
C HIS A 25 -12.47 15.76 -21.10
N CYS A 26 -11.39 15.02 -21.29
CA CYS A 26 -11.40 13.58 -21.55
C CYS A 26 -10.91 12.76 -20.34
N SER A 27 -10.40 13.39 -19.29
CA SER A 27 -9.91 12.69 -18.10
C SER A 27 -11.07 12.11 -17.30
N LYS A 28 -10.98 10.83 -16.95
CA LYS A 28 -12.00 10.12 -16.13
C LYS A 28 -12.00 10.57 -14.66
N TYR A 29 -10.84 10.97 -14.15
CA TYR A 29 -10.64 11.38 -12.76
C TYR A 29 -9.75 12.63 -12.70
N GLN A 30 -9.99 13.47 -11.69
CA GLN A 30 -9.15 14.63 -11.36
C GLN A 30 -8.46 14.39 -10.02
N VAL A 31 -7.14 14.59 -9.96
CA VAL A 31 -6.40 14.55 -8.70
C VAL A 31 -6.63 15.86 -7.95
N ILE A 32 -7.21 15.76 -6.75
CA ILE A 32 -7.53 16.91 -5.89
C ILE A 32 -6.48 17.05 -4.78
N HIS A 33 -6.11 15.94 -4.14
CA HIS A 33 -5.13 15.89 -3.06
C HIS A 33 -4.14 14.74 -3.27
N THR A 34 -2.88 14.96 -2.88
CA THR A 34 -1.83 13.94 -2.84
C THR A 34 -1.24 13.93 -1.44
N VAL A 35 -1.63 12.93 -0.64
CA VAL A 35 -1.10 12.72 0.73
C VAL A 35 -0.20 11.50 0.70
N CYS A 36 0.97 11.59 1.33
CA CYS A 36 1.90 10.48 1.52
C CYS A 36 2.15 10.28 3.02
N THR A 37 1.83 9.11 3.54
CA THR A 37 2.05 8.71 4.94
C THR A 37 3.12 7.63 4.98
N HIS A 38 4.16 7.80 5.80
CA HIS A 38 5.27 6.84 5.92
C HIS A 38 5.46 6.41 7.37
N LYS A 39 5.30 5.10 7.64
CA LYS A 39 5.48 4.49 8.97
C LYS A 39 6.66 3.54 9.08
N GLY A 40 7.67 3.67 8.22
CA GLY A 40 8.85 2.81 8.25
C GLY A 40 9.66 2.87 9.56
N ASN A 41 9.44 3.87 10.41
CA ASN A 41 10.07 3.98 11.73
C ASN A 41 9.36 3.19 12.84
N ASN A 42 8.22 2.54 12.56
CA ASN A 42 7.53 1.69 13.52
C ASN A 42 7.94 0.25 13.28
N ASP A 43 8.64 -0.37 14.24
CA ASP A 43 9.13 -1.75 14.14
C ASP A 43 8.01 -2.76 13.86
N LYS A 44 6.79 -2.54 14.36
CA LYS A 44 5.66 -3.42 14.06
C LYS A 44 5.21 -3.28 12.60
N CYS A 45 5.28 -2.07 12.04
CA CYS A 45 4.97 -1.83 10.63
C CYS A 45 6.08 -2.35 9.73
N PHE A 46 7.34 -2.22 10.14
CA PHE A 46 8.47 -2.69 9.38
C PHE A 46 8.54 -4.23 9.32
N ASN A 47 8.34 -4.89 10.46
CA ASN A 47 8.43 -6.34 10.57
C ASN A 47 7.14 -7.07 10.17
N CYS A 48 6.04 -6.36 9.81
CA CYS A 48 4.78 -7.05 9.49
C CYS A 48 4.81 -7.79 8.15
N VAL A 49 5.65 -7.33 7.21
CA VAL A 49 5.93 -7.97 5.93
C VAL A 49 7.42 -7.89 5.68
N TYR A 50 8.11 -9.02 5.74
CA TYR A 50 9.55 -9.08 5.51
C TYR A 50 9.91 -10.22 4.56
N GLN A 51 10.89 -10.00 3.70
CA GLN A 51 11.41 -11.06 2.84
C GLN A 51 12.53 -11.79 3.60
N GLU A 52 12.31 -13.07 3.89
CA GLU A 52 13.25 -13.90 4.65
C GLU A 52 13.41 -15.28 4.02
N GLU A 53 14.54 -15.92 4.32
CA GLU A 53 14.83 -17.30 3.91
C GLU A 53 14.22 -18.25 4.94
N ASP A 54 13.45 -19.24 4.47
CA ASP A 54 12.91 -20.28 5.34
C ASP A 54 13.97 -21.32 5.73
N ASP A 55 13.60 -22.24 6.64
CA ASP A 55 14.49 -23.31 7.11
C ASP A 55 14.95 -24.27 5.99
N ASN A 56 14.29 -24.24 4.83
CA ASN A 56 14.62 -25.05 3.67
C ASN A 56 15.46 -24.28 2.63
N GLY A 57 15.95 -23.10 2.97
CA GLY A 57 16.77 -22.25 2.09
C GLY A 57 15.97 -21.56 0.97
N CYS A 58 14.65 -21.51 1.09
CA CYS A 58 13.78 -20.88 0.09
C CYS A 58 13.43 -19.46 0.52
N ILE A 59 13.74 -18.48 -0.34
CA ILE A 59 13.39 -17.08 -0.07
C ILE A 59 11.88 -16.88 -0.25
N GLY A 60 11.22 -16.48 0.84
CA GLY A 60 9.78 -16.22 0.91
C GLY A 60 9.44 -14.86 1.50
N VAL A 61 8.15 -14.62 1.72
CA VAL A 61 7.64 -13.44 2.44
C VAL A 61 7.03 -13.92 3.76
N SER A 62 7.57 -13.42 4.86
CA SER A 62 7.02 -13.55 6.20
C SER A 62 5.90 -12.55 6.40
N LEU A 63 4.78 -13.00 6.95
CA LEU A 63 3.63 -12.16 7.29
C LEU A 63 3.35 -12.28 8.78
N SER A 64 3.49 -11.19 9.52
CA SER A 64 3.13 -11.16 10.94
C SER A 64 1.62 -11.19 11.11
N LYS A 65 1.16 -11.72 12.25
CA LYS A 65 -0.26 -11.65 12.66
C LYS A 65 -0.74 -10.21 12.84
N ASP A 66 0.19 -9.29 13.09
CA ASP A 66 -0.11 -7.86 13.28
C ASP A 66 -0.44 -7.15 11.96
N LEU A 67 -0.20 -7.77 10.80
CA LEU A 67 -0.39 -7.16 9.48
C LEU A 67 -1.76 -6.51 9.30
N MET A 68 -2.84 -7.19 9.67
CA MET A 68 -4.18 -6.64 9.50
C MET A 68 -4.46 -5.43 10.40
N VAL A 69 -3.94 -5.46 11.64
CA VAL A 69 -4.12 -4.38 12.61
C VAL A 69 -3.35 -3.16 12.15
N VAL A 70 -2.07 -3.33 11.82
CA VAL A 70 -1.19 -2.26 11.33
C VAL A 70 -1.75 -1.64 10.05
N ALA A 71 -2.15 -2.45 9.06
CA ALA A 71 -2.70 -1.94 7.81
C ALA A 71 -3.99 -1.14 8.04
N GLY A 72 -4.85 -1.59 8.96
CA GLY A 72 -6.08 -0.88 9.31
C GLY A 72 -5.83 0.46 10.00
N GLU A 73 -4.88 0.50 10.94
CA GLU A 73 -4.48 1.74 11.63
C GLU A 73 -3.85 2.74 10.65
N ASP A 74 -3.00 2.27 9.74
CA ASP A 74 -2.35 3.09 8.72
C ASP A 74 -3.37 3.72 7.77
N LEU A 75 -4.36 2.94 7.32
CA LEU A 75 -5.45 3.46 6.50
C LEU A 75 -6.28 4.51 7.23
N LYS A 76 -6.60 4.27 8.52
CA LYS A 76 -7.38 5.22 9.33
C LYS A 76 -6.65 6.56 9.50
N GLU A 77 -5.35 6.51 9.79
CA GLU A 77 -4.53 7.71 9.94
C GLU A 77 -4.38 8.45 8.60
N TYR A 78 -4.23 7.73 7.49
CA TYR A 78 -4.23 8.30 6.15
C TYR A 78 -5.50 9.10 5.86
N PHE A 79 -6.68 8.52 6.10
CA PHE A 79 -7.96 9.23 5.91
C PHE A 79 -8.06 10.45 6.83
N THR A 80 -7.65 10.33 8.09
CA THR A 80 -7.64 11.45 9.03
C THR A 80 -6.75 12.59 8.55
N THR A 81 -5.60 12.28 7.94
CA THR A 81 -4.67 13.28 7.38
C THR A 81 -5.22 13.94 6.11
N MET A 82 -6.04 13.22 5.34
CA MET A 82 -6.69 13.76 4.14
C MET A 82 -7.83 14.73 4.47
N ASP A 83 -8.52 14.50 5.60
CA ASP A 83 -9.66 15.32 6.04
C ASP A 83 -9.25 16.51 6.94
N ALA A 84 -7.98 16.62 7.33
CA ALA A 84 -7.42 17.69 8.18
C ALA A 84 -6.86 18.86 7.36
#